data_AF-A0A1A8ZTF4-F1
#
_entry.id   AF-A0A1A8ZTF4-F1
#
_cell.length_a   1.000
_cell.length_b   1.000
_cell.length_c   1.000
_cell.angle_alpha   90.00
_cell.angle_beta   90.00
_cell.angle_gamma   90.00
#
_symmetry.space_group_name_H-M   'P 1'
#
loop_
_entity.id
_entity.type
_entity.pdbx_description
1 polymer ?
#
loop_
_entity_poly.entity_id
_entity_poly.type
_entity_poly.pdbx_seq_one_letter_code
_entity_poly.pdbx_strand_id
1 'polypeptide(L)'
;MIGRQTRSDARRVSLPLVIGVCQHASVHPLRLVETNPGKYSLLLDAGTTAVDDVIEELGHEPNGYFWEGVAQLLVSTEAPALESRFAYDPEGGMFCAYGTDRSALEELAARMAAVATDADRMRQLVATAAANGFEFDD
;
A
#
# COMPACT_ATOMS: atom_id res chain seq x y z
N MET A 1 16.05 60.34 -14.60
CA MET A 1 16.56 59.77 -15.86
C MET A 1 16.85 58.28 -15.62
N ILE A 2 15.90 57.40 -15.94
CA ILE A 2 15.84 56.43 -17.08
C ILE A 2 16.93 55.33 -17.09
N GLY A 3 16.46 54.07 -17.13
CA GLY A 3 17.23 52.87 -17.50
C GLY A 3 16.82 51.63 -16.69
N ARG A 4 15.55 51.21 -16.67
CA ARG A 4 15.01 50.06 -17.45
C ARG A 4 16.04 48.95 -17.73
N GLN A 5 16.06 47.91 -16.89
CA GLN A 5 16.51 46.58 -17.30
C GLN A 5 15.29 45.75 -17.72
N THR A 6 15.45 45.14 -18.89
CA THR A 6 14.46 44.44 -19.71
C THR A 6 13.99 43.11 -19.12
N ARG A 7 12.69 42.81 -19.34
CA ARG A 7 12.12 41.46 -19.28
C ARG A 7 12.93 40.50 -20.15
N SER A 8 13.16 39.29 -19.68
CA SER A 8 13.33 38.14 -20.55
C SER A 8 12.28 37.10 -20.16
N ASP A 9 11.29 36.98 -21.02
CA ASP A 9 10.35 35.88 -21.11
C ASP A 9 11.05 34.73 -21.84
N ALA A 10 11.12 33.55 -21.21
CA ALA A 10 11.47 32.31 -21.88
C ALA A 10 10.89 31.10 -21.12
N ARG A 11 9.63 30.81 -21.42
CA ARG A 11 9.10 29.49 -21.80
C ARG A 11 9.60 28.23 -21.06
N ARG A 12 8.62 27.60 -20.39
CA ARG A 12 8.33 26.15 -20.30
C ARG A 12 9.44 25.21 -19.82
N VAL A 13 9.16 24.56 -18.69
CA VAL A 13 9.07 23.09 -18.69
C VAL A 13 7.77 22.69 -18.02
N SER A 14 6.75 22.42 -18.83
CA SER A 14 5.59 21.64 -18.40
C SER A 14 6.11 20.21 -18.27
N LEU A 15 6.26 19.74 -17.03
CA LEU A 15 6.51 18.32 -16.77
C LEU A 15 5.31 17.54 -17.31
N PRO A 16 5.51 16.47 -18.09
CA PRO A 16 4.40 15.62 -18.46
C PRO A 16 3.88 14.93 -17.19
N LEU A 17 2.58 15.05 -16.96
CA LEU A 17 1.80 14.15 -16.12
C LEU A 17 2.19 12.73 -16.52
N VAL A 18 2.97 12.03 -15.71
CA VAL A 18 3.11 10.59 -15.83
C VAL A 18 1.74 10.01 -15.52
N ILE A 19 1.00 9.74 -16.58
CA ILE A 19 -0.19 8.90 -16.57
C ILE A 19 0.31 7.52 -16.15
N GLY A 20 0.28 7.27 -14.84
CA GLY A 20 0.52 5.95 -14.27
C GLY A 20 -0.56 5.02 -14.81
N VAL A 21 -0.09 4.03 -15.58
CA VAL A 21 -0.87 3.01 -16.29
C VAL A 21 -2.00 2.47 -15.39
N CYS A 22 -3.27 2.61 -15.82
CA CYS A 22 -4.37 1.78 -15.34
C CYS A 22 -4.16 0.36 -15.88
N GLN A 23 -3.25 -0.37 -15.26
CA GLN A 23 -3.13 -1.81 -15.50
C GLN A 23 -4.09 -2.47 -14.52
N HIS A 24 -5.06 -3.22 -15.04
CA HIS A 24 -5.63 -4.37 -14.34
C HIS A 24 -4.47 -5.35 -14.07
N ALA A 25 -3.59 -4.97 -13.15
CA ALA A 25 -2.53 -5.82 -12.68
C ALA A 25 -3.20 -6.82 -11.76
N SER A 26 -3.09 -8.11 -12.09
CA SER A 26 -3.25 -9.13 -11.07
C SER A 26 -2.26 -8.80 -9.95
N VAL A 27 -2.76 -8.22 -8.87
CA VAL A 27 -2.01 -7.80 -7.67
C VAL A 27 -1.67 -8.99 -6.78
N HIS A 28 -1.38 -10.16 -7.37
CA HIS A 28 -1.07 -11.37 -6.62
C HIS A 28 0.03 -11.11 -5.59
N PRO A 29 -0.13 -11.58 -4.34
CA PRO A 29 -1.15 -12.53 -3.87
C PRO A 29 -2.53 -11.94 -3.52
N LEU A 30 -2.74 -10.63 -3.65
CA LEU A 30 -4.00 -9.98 -3.33
C LEU A 30 -5.12 -10.27 -4.35
N ARG A 31 -6.35 -10.29 -3.83
CA ARG A 31 -7.58 -10.40 -4.64
C ARG A 31 -8.55 -9.28 -4.28
N LEU A 32 -8.91 -8.46 -5.25
CA LEU A 32 -9.98 -7.49 -5.12
C LEU A 32 -11.28 -8.08 -5.67
N VAL A 33 -12.31 -8.16 -4.82
CA VAL A 33 -13.62 -8.73 -5.18
C VAL A 33 -14.72 -7.69 -4.95
N GLU A 34 -15.70 -7.63 -5.85
CA GLU A 34 -16.93 -6.87 -5.63
C GLU A 34 -17.95 -7.79 -4.93
N THR A 35 -18.30 -7.47 -3.69
CA THR A 35 -19.18 -8.29 -2.85
C THR A 35 -20.65 -7.93 -3.05
N ASN A 36 -20.92 -6.66 -3.30
CA ASN A 36 -22.21 -6.11 -3.70
C ASN A 36 -21.96 -4.96 -4.69
N PRO A 37 -22.96 -4.55 -5.49
CA PRO A 37 -22.80 -3.41 -6.40
C PRO A 37 -22.22 -2.18 -5.67
N GLY A 38 -21.00 -1.78 -6.06
CA GLY A 38 -20.28 -0.65 -5.48
C GLY A 38 -19.63 -0.89 -4.11
N LYS A 39 -19.56 -2.13 -3.62
CA LYS A 39 -18.82 -2.53 -2.41
C LYS A 39 -17.77 -3.56 -2.76
N TYR A 40 -16.56 -3.32 -2.28
CA TYR A 40 -15.38 -4.10 -2.63
C TYR A 40 -14.66 -4.58 -1.37
N SER A 41 -14.04 -5.74 -1.48
CA SER A 41 -13.14 -6.31 -0.47
C SER A 41 -11.82 -6.69 -1.11
N LEU A 42 -10.73 -6.25 -0.51
CA LEU A 42 -9.36 -6.64 -0.83
C LEU A 42 -8.93 -7.72 0.16
N LEU A 43 -8.52 -8.87 -0.36
CA LEU A 43 -8.24 -10.07 0.42
C LEU A 43 -6.81 -10.56 0.19
N LEU A 44 -6.19 -11.08 1.24
CA LEU A 44 -4.95 -11.87 1.22
C LEU A 44 -5.15 -13.10 2.09
N ASP A 45 -4.87 -14.30 1.57
CA ASP A 45 -4.87 -15.51 2.41
C ASP A 45 -3.53 -15.58 3.16
N ALA A 46 -3.60 -15.59 4.49
CA ALA A 46 -2.43 -15.61 5.34
C ALA A 46 -1.73 -16.98 5.26
N GLY A 47 -0.41 -17.01 5.45
CA GLY A 47 0.38 -18.25 5.28
C GLY A 47 0.44 -18.78 3.84
N THR A 48 0.23 -17.93 2.83
CA THR A 48 0.37 -18.29 1.40
C THR A 48 1.31 -17.38 0.61
N THR A 49 2.01 -16.47 1.27
CA THR A 49 2.82 -15.45 0.60
C THR A 49 4.26 -15.91 0.40
N ALA A 50 4.99 -15.26 -0.52
CA ALA A 50 6.39 -15.60 -0.77
C ALA A 50 7.33 -15.15 0.37
N VAL A 51 6.79 -14.45 1.37
CA VAL A 51 7.56 -13.85 2.48
C VAL A 51 7.17 -14.41 3.84
N ASP A 52 6.34 -15.46 3.91
CA ASP A 52 5.90 -16.03 5.20
C ASP A 52 7.09 -16.49 6.06
N ASP A 53 8.03 -17.23 5.49
CA ASP A 53 9.27 -17.64 6.18
C ASP A 53 10.07 -16.43 6.71
N VAL A 54 10.05 -15.30 5.97
CA VAL A 54 10.75 -14.07 6.36
C VAL A 54 10.04 -13.39 7.53
N ILE A 55 8.71 -13.41 7.54
CA ILE A 55 7.92 -12.88 8.66
C ILE A 55 8.23 -13.67 9.93
N GLU A 56 8.24 -15.01 9.85
CA GLU A 56 8.60 -15.89 10.96
C GLU A 56 10.05 -15.68 11.44
N GLU A 57 11.02 -15.56 10.51
CA GLU A 57 12.42 -15.24 10.82
C GLU A 57 12.57 -13.91 11.58
N LEU A 58 11.68 -12.95 11.33
CA LEU A 58 11.65 -11.64 11.99
C LEU A 58 10.93 -11.68 13.35
N GLY A 59 10.40 -12.84 13.75
CA GLY A 59 9.75 -13.05 15.03
C GLY A 59 8.25 -12.73 15.03
N HIS A 60 7.64 -12.71 13.85
CA HIS A 60 6.23 -12.38 13.65
C HIS A 60 5.43 -13.58 13.14
N GLU A 61 4.12 -13.60 13.37
CA GLU A 61 3.20 -14.59 12.80
C GLU A 61 2.61 -14.05 11.49
N PRO A 62 2.71 -14.77 10.35
CA PRO A 62 2.21 -14.28 9.05
C PRO A 62 0.68 -14.40 8.92
N ASN A 63 -0.07 -14.00 9.95
CA ASN A 63 -1.54 -14.07 10.04
C ASN A 63 -2.22 -12.79 9.50
N GLY A 64 -3.55 -12.78 9.43
CA GLY A 64 -4.28 -11.62 8.89
C GLY A 64 -4.11 -10.32 9.68
N TYR A 65 -3.87 -10.38 11.00
CA TYR A 65 -3.65 -9.21 11.85
C TYR A 65 -2.28 -8.58 11.58
N PHE A 66 -1.25 -9.40 11.36
CA PHE A 66 0.05 -8.94 10.86
C PHE A 66 -0.09 -8.16 9.55
N TRP A 67 -0.84 -8.73 8.60
CA TRP A 67 -1.09 -8.10 7.30
C TRP A 67 -1.93 -6.82 7.39
N GLU A 68 -2.82 -6.69 8.39
CA GLU A 68 -3.45 -5.39 8.71
C GLU A 68 -2.39 -4.38 9.16
N GLY A 69 -1.50 -4.77 10.09
CA GLY A 69 -0.41 -3.91 10.53
C GLY A 69 0.48 -3.44 9.37
N VAL A 70 0.78 -4.33 8.41
CA VAL A 70 1.49 -3.98 7.17
C VAL A 70 0.72 -2.91 6.38
N ALA A 71 -0.60 -3.08 6.21
CA ALA A 71 -1.43 -2.11 5.50
C ALA A 71 -1.46 -0.75 6.22
N GLN A 72 -1.65 -0.73 7.53
CA GLN A 72 -1.65 0.49 8.36
C GLN A 72 -0.31 1.23 8.27
N LEU A 73 0.80 0.50 8.32
CA LEU A 73 2.14 1.09 8.24
C LEU A 73 2.39 1.69 6.84
N LEU A 74 2.02 0.99 5.77
CA LEU A 74 2.10 1.52 4.40
C LEU A 74 1.24 2.78 4.21
N VAL A 75 0.01 2.79 4.72
CA VAL A 75 -0.88 3.96 4.64
C VAL A 75 -0.27 5.14 5.40
N SER A 76 0.20 4.94 6.63
CA SER A 76 0.74 6.05 7.45
C SER A 76 2.07 6.59 6.93
N THR A 77 2.93 5.76 6.33
CA THR A 77 4.30 6.16 5.94
C THR A 77 4.44 6.52 4.47
N GLU A 78 3.68 5.88 3.57
CA GLU A 78 3.89 5.97 2.12
C GLU A 78 2.65 6.35 1.31
N ALA A 79 1.47 6.29 1.91
CA ALA A 79 0.20 6.53 1.23
C ALA A 79 -0.85 7.23 2.12
N PRO A 80 -0.53 8.38 2.77
CA PRO A 80 -1.46 9.02 3.70
C PRO A 80 -2.77 9.47 3.03
N ALA A 81 -2.80 9.63 1.71
CA ALA A 81 -4.01 9.92 0.95
C ALA A 81 -5.03 8.76 0.92
N LEU A 82 -4.66 7.55 1.38
CA LEU A 82 -5.55 6.39 1.51
C LEU A 82 -6.24 6.33 2.89
N GLU A 83 -5.81 7.16 3.85
CA GLU A 83 -6.35 7.16 5.20
C GLU A 83 -7.88 7.36 5.19
N SER A 84 -8.59 6.56 6.00
CA SER A 84 -10.05 6.60 6.13
C SER A 84 -10.86 6.27 4.86
N ARG A 85 -10.26 5.75 3.78
CA ARG A 85 -10.99 5.41 2.52
C ARG A 85 -11.56 3.99 2.49
N PHE A 86 -11.15 3.14 3.42
CA PHE A 86 -11.61 1.78 3.63
C PHE A 86 -11.46 1.43 5.12
N ALA A 87 -12.07 0.32 5.53
CA ALA A 87 -11.95 -0.26 6.87
C ALA A 87 -11.28 -1.63 6.78
N TYR A 88 -10.72 -2.09 7.89
CA TYR A 88 -10.12 -3.41 8.04
C TYR A 88 -11.05 -4.35 8.80
N ASP A 89 -10.98 -5.63 8.50
CA ASP A 89 -11.69 -6.72 9.20
C ASP A 89 -10.91 -8.04 9.04
N PRO A 90 -9.65 -8.10 9.50
CA PRO A 90 -8.86 -9.31 9.34
C PRO A 90 -9.32 -10.42 10.28
N GLU A 91 -8.93 -11.63 9.92
CA GLU A 91 -9.02 -12.83 10.74
C GLU A 91 -7.66 -13.52 10.73
N GLY A 92 -7.39 -14.46 11.65
CA GLY A 92 -6.10 -15.15 11.70
C GLY A 92 -5.67 -15.76 10.35
N GLY A 93 -6.61 -16.32 9.59
CA GLY A 93 -6.33 -16.94 8.29
C GLY A 93 -6.33 -15.98 7.09
N MET A 94 -6.76 -14.72 7.24
CA MET A 94 -6.91 -13.81 6.11
C MET A 94 -6.88 -12.34 6.51
N PHE A 95 -6.20 -11.54 5.72
CA PHE A 95 -6.39 -10.10 5.75
C PHE A 95 -7.61 -9.71 4.91
N CYS A 96 -8.36 -8.71 5.39
CA CYS A 96 -9.46 -8.08 4.67
C CYS A 96 -9.42 -6.57 4.88
N ALA A 97 -9.46 -5.81 3.78
CA ALA A 97 -9.87 -4.42 3.76
C ALA A 97 -11.09 -4.25 2.86
N TYR A 98 -12.06 -3.43 3.26
CA TYR A 98 -13.30 -3.27 2.51
C TYR A 98 -13.76 -1.81 2.44
N GLY A 99 -14.50 -1.48 1.39
CA GLY A 99 -14.98 -0.12 1.16
C GLY A 99 -15.74 0.05 -0.14
N THR A 100 -16.14 1.29 -0.41
CA THR A 100 -16.80 1.68 -1.67
C THR A 100 -15.82 2.31 -2.66
N ASP A 101 -14.63 2.70 -2.19
CA ASP A 101 -13.59 3.30 -3.00
C ASP A 101 -12.69 2.24 -3.61
N ARG A 102 -13.10 1.74 -4.78
CA ARG A 102 -12.35 0.73 -5.52
C ARG A 102 -10.92 1.17 -5.80
N SER A 103 -10.72 2.44 -6.18
CA SER A 103 -9.40 2.94 -6.56
C SER A 103 -8.42 2.97 -5.38
N ALA A 104 -8.91 3.32 -4.19
CA ALA A 104 -8.11 3.27 -2.97
C ALA A 104 -7.69 1.83 -2.61
N LEU A 105 -8.60 0.87 -2.79
CA LEU A 105 -8.30 -0.56 -2.55
C LEU A 105 -7.33 -1.12 -3.61
N GLU A 106 -7.43 -0.71 -4.87
CA GLU A 106 -6.48 -1.07 -5.93
C GLU A 106 -5.07 -0.51 -5.63
N GLU A 107 -4.97 0.73 -5.14
CA GLU A 107 -3.69 1.31 -4.74
C GLU A 107 -3.09 0.59 -3.53
N LEU A 108 -3.91 0.31 -2.50
CA LEU A 108 -3.46 -0.48 -1.35
C LEU A 108 -2.96 -1.85 -1.79
N ALA A 109 -3.69 -2.52 -2.69
CA ALA A 109 -3.32 -3.84 -3.19
C ALA A 109 -1.96 -3.85 -3.88
N ALA A 110 -1.67 -2.85 -4.73
CA ALA A 110 -0.38 -2.76 -5.40
C ALA A 110 0.79 -2.62 -4.41
N ARG A 111 0.59 -1.85 -3.33
CA ARG A 111 1.61 -1.64 -2.29
C ARG A 111 1.81 -2.89 -1.44
N MET A 112 0.71 -3.53 -1.02
CA MET A 112 0.78 -4.79 -0.27
C MET A 112 1.40 -5.91 -1.11
N ALA A 113 1.10 -5.98 -2.41
CA ALA A 113 1.69 -6.99 -3.30
C ALA A 113 3.20 -6.85 -3.34
N ALA A 114 3.71 -5.61 -3.48
CA ALA A 114 5.14 -5.36 -3.50
C ALA A 114 5.85 -5.82 -2.21
N VAL A 115 5.20 -5.73 -1.06
CA VAL A 115 5.71 -6.23 0.22
C VAL A 115 5.59 -7.77 0.30
N ALA A 116 4.46 -8.33 -0.11
CA ALA A 116 4.16 -9.76 -0.02
C ALA A 116 4.96 -10.64 -1.01
N THR A 117 5.65 -10.05 -1.98
CA THR A 117 6.46 -10.76 -2.98
C THR A 117 7.96 -10.47 -2.88
N ASP A 118 8.40 -9.64 -1.94
CA ASP A 118 9.79 -9.20 -1.84
C ASP A 118 10.29 -9.25 -0.38
N ALA A 119 11.19 -10.18 -0.12
CA ALA A 119 11.77 -10.42 1.19
C ALA A 119 12.56 -9.22 1.75
N ASP A 120 13.30 -8.52 0.89
CA ASP A 120 14.06 -7.34 1.32
C ASP A 120 13.11 -6.19 1.65
N ARG A 121 12.04 -6.04 0.88
CA ARG A 121 10.99 -5.07 1.15
C ARG A 121 10.28 -5.34 2.46
N MET A 122 9.95 -6.61 2.76
CA MET A 122 9.39 -7.01 4.05
C MET A 122 10.31 -6.64 5.21
N ARG A 123 11.60 -7.00 5.14
CA ARG A 123 12.58 -6.66 6.19
C ARG A 123 12.71 -5.15 6.41
N GLN A 124 12.73 -4.36 5.34
CA GLN A 124 12.77 -2.90 5.42
C GLN A 124 11.52 -2.32 6.10
N LEU A 125 10.35 -2.88 5.81
CA LEU A 125 9.10 -2.43 6.40
C LEU A 125 9.05 -2.73 7.90
N VAL A 126 9.41 -3.95 8.31
CA VAL A 126 9.47 -4.33 9.75
C VAL A 126 10.51 -3.49 10.50
N ALA A 127 11.68 -3.21 9.90
CA ALA A 127 12.66 -2.30 10.49
C ALA A 127 12.11 -0.87 10.66
N THR A 128 11.29 -0.41 9.71
CA THR A 128 10.61 0.89 9.79
C THR A 128 9.58 0.90 10.92
N ALA A 129 8.83 -0.19 11.08
CA ALA A 129 7.88 -0.36 12.18
C ALA A 129 8.58 -0.19 13.54
N ALA A 130 9.66 -0.94 13.76
CA ALA A 130 10.45 -0.89 14.98
C ALA A 130 11.04 0.50 15.24
N ALA A 131 11.57 1.17 14.21
CA ALA A 131 12.10 2.53 14.34
C ALA A 131 11.05 3.58 14.73
N ASN A 132 9.79 3.34 14.35
CA ASN A 132 8.65 4.21 14.66
C ASN A 132 7.94 3.82 15.97
N GLY A 133 8.35 2.74 16.63
CA GLY A 133 7.65 2.19 17.80
C GLY A 133 6.27 1.63 17.46
N PHE A 134 6.08 1.17 16.21
CA PHE A 134 4.87 0.48 15.78
C PHE A 134 4.98 -1.00 16.17
N GLU A 135 3.93 -1.54 16.78
CA GLU A 135 3.82 -2.95 17.17
C GLU A 135 2.78 -3.63 16.27
N PHE A 136 3.11 -4.83 15.77
CA PHE A 136 2.16 -5.68 15.06
C PHE A 136 1.31 -6.45 16.09
N ASP A 137 0.03 -6.70 15.77
CA ASP A 137 -0.96 -7.38 16.64
C ASP A 137 -1.03 -8.89 16.33
N ASP A 138 0.11 -9.46 15.93
CA ASP A 138 0.24 -10.78 15.33
C ASP A 138 0.43 -11.94 16.32
#